data_AF-A0A2E9Q8T1-F1
#
_entry.id   AF-A0A2E9Q8T1-F1
#
_cell.length_a   1.000
_cell.length_b   1.000
_cell.length_c   1.000
_cell.angle_alpha   90.00
_cell.angle_beta   90.00
_cell.angle_gamma   90.00
#
_symmetry.space_group_name_H-M   'P 1'
#
loop_
_entity.id
_entity.type
_entity.pdbx_description
1 polymer ?
#
loop_
_entity_poly.entity_id
_entity_poly.type
_entity_poly.pdbx_seq_one_letter_code
_entity_poly.pdbx_strand_id
1 'polypeptide(L)'
;MQVTRVHRRGNCAFPAPLASPGPPLRWPLLWLTFWLSWVPPITRFERSPAVAMAKRDRYRAALLWRMVRNNVELRRLLTSEERTSLNDHYDKLGRESDATRRATALELRSLLSGPAARLPAYLGIAGMLAWCVLLIVHTTLYPNKELLRFYVFQPLLLAALAPFSLYLLSNLERKLFFRLDTRPSSLLHSILAFTALTMLLASINQDVPVSSGRMDGFHLTIWLIGIGIAPLFEEIAFRHWLPSRIGRAPHWIGHFVSAAIFTAAHVPTTLDPELALYYTLCGITLSALRIQTDSLLWTFLVHSAANVAIVLAM
;
A
#
# COMPACT_ATOMS: atom_id res chain seq x y z
N MET A 1 67.27 -41.93 -14.13
CA MET A 1 66.05 -42.51 -14.76
C MET A 1 64.92 -42.31 -13.75
N GLN A 2 64.08 -41.27 -13.84
CA GLN A 2 62.94 -41.12 -14.77
C GLN A 2 62.14 -42.44 -14.85
N VAL A 3 60.87 -42.51 -14.51
CA VAL A 3 59.76 -41.74 -15.11
C VAL A 3 58.60 -41.53 -14.10
N THR A 4 58.09 -40.31 -14.12
CA THR A 4 56.84 -39.79 -13.55
C THR A 4 55.59 -40.48 -14.13
N ARG A 5 54.53 -40.68 -13.32
CA ARG A 5 53.17 -40.67 -13.87
C ARG A 5 52.14 -40.04 -12.93
N VAL A 6 51.49 -39.05 -13.52
CA VAL A 6 50.42 -38.18 -13.05
C VAL A 6 49.11 -38.63 -13.72
N HIS A 7 47.98 -38.27 -13.11
CA HIS A 7 46.58 -38.30 -13.62
C HIS A 7 45.89 -39.67 -13.67
N ARG A 8 44.59 -39.81 -13.38
CA ARG A 8 43.44 -38.90 -13.57
C ARG A 8 42.30 -39.36 -12.64
N ARG A 9 41.74 -38.49 -11.79
CA ARG A 9 40.41 -38.71 -11.21
C ARG A 9 39.39 -38.33 -12.28
N GLY A 10 38.57 -39.29 -12.71
CA GLY A 10 37.47 -39.06 -13.62
C GLY A 10 36.37 -38.28 -12.91
N ASN A 11 35.97 -37.17 -13.53
CA ASN A 11 34.80 -36.37 -13.15
C ASN A 11 33.53 -37.22 -13.33
N CYS A 12 32.82 -37.49 -12.22
CA CYS A 12 31.39 -37.79 -12.29
C CYS A 12 30.67 -36.47 -12.54
N ALA A 13 30.52 -36.11 -13.82
CA ALA A 13 29.61 -35.06 -14.23
C ALA A 13 28.17 -35.57 -14.03
N PHE A 14 27.52 -35.15 -12.95
CA PHE A 14 26.07 -35.19 -12.88
C PHE A 14 25.54 -34.16 -13.90
N PRO A 15 24.55 -34.51 -14.74
CA PRO A 15 23.93 -33.53 -15.62
C PRO A 15 23.35 -32.40 -14.77
N ALA A 16 23.67 -31.16 -15.16
CA ALA A 16 23.02 -29.99 -14.61
C ALA A 16 21.49 -30.20 -14.68
N PRO A 17 20.73 -29.86 -13.64
CA PRO A 17 19.28 -29.87 -13.74
C PRO A 17 18.91 -28.97 -14.91
N LEU A 18 18.21 -29.54 -15.90
CA LEU A 18 17.57 -28.80 -16.97
C LEU A 18 16.77 -27.68 -16.30
N ALA A 19 17.19 -26.44 -16.53
CA ALA A 19 16.43 -25.27 -16.13
C ALA A 19 15.01 -25.48 -16.66
N SER A 20 14.06 -25.64 -15.73
CA SER A 20 12.64 -25.53 -16.06
C SER A 20 12.49 -24.21 -16.82
N PRO A 21 11.88 -24.18 -18.01
CA PRO A 21 11.57 -22.92 -18.64
C PRO A 21 10.69 -22.15 -17.64
N GLY A 22 11.23 -21.06 -17.09
CA GLY A 22 10.47 -20.14 -16.27
C GLY A 22 9.19 -19.74 -17.02
N PRO A 23 8.09 -19.43 -16.31
CA PRO A 23 6.85 -19.05 -16.95
C PRO A 23 7.15 -17.93 -17.96
N PRO A 24 6.67 -18.04 -19.22
CA PRO A 24 7.06 -17.11 -20.25
C PRO A 24 6.64 -15.68 -19.86
N LEU A 25 7.56 -14.72 -20.04
CA LEU A 25 7.39 -13.25 -19.93
C LEU A 25 6.13 -12.68 -20.62
N ARG A 26 5.38 -13.51 -21.37
CA ARG A 26 4.10 -13.18 -21.99
C ARG A 26 2.99 -12.95 -20.96
N TRP A 27 2.99 -13.63 -19.82
CA TRP A 27 1.88 -13.54 -18.85
C TRP A 27 1.77 -12.18 -18.14
N PRO A 28 2.86 -11.57 -17.62
CA PRO A 28 2.81 -10.25 -17.00
C PRO A 28 2.38 -9.15 -17.97
N LEU A 29 2.83 -9.23 -19.24
CA LEU A 29 2.46 -8.26 -20.29
C LEU A 29 1.00 -8.40 -20.73
N LEU A 30 0.49 -9.64 -20.85
CA LEU A 30 -0.94 -9.90 -21.12
C LEU A 30 -1.82 -9.43 -19.96
N TRP A 31 -1.36 -9.60 -18.72
CA TRP A 31 -2.05 -9.05 -17.55
C TRP A 31 -2.03 -7.52 -17.53
N LEU A 32 -0.89 -6.87 -17.80
CA LEU A 32 -0.79 -5.41 -17.85
C LEU A 32 -1.70 -4.81 -18.94
N THR A 33 -1.75 -5.42 -20.12
CA THR A 33 -2.62 -5.00 -21.23
C THR A 33 -4.09 -5.21 -20.91
N PHE A 34 -4.46 -6.34 -20.31
CA PHE A 34 -5.80 -6.55 -19.76
C PHE A 34 -6.15 -5.49 -18.70
N TRP A 35 -5.23 -5.18 -17.78
CA TRP A 35 -5.43 -4.18 -16.74
C TRP A 35 -5.61 -2.76 -17.28
N LEU A 36 -4.75 -2.34 -18.22
CA LEU A 36 -4.82 -1.03 -18.87
C LEU A 36 -6.10 -0.86 -19.70
N SER A 37 -6.63 -1.95 -20.25
CA SER A 37 -7.91 -1.95 -20.98
C SER A 37 -9.14 -1.77 -20.07
N TRP A 38 -8.99 -1.99 -18.76
CA TRP A 38 -10.04 -1.87 -17.75
C TRP A 38 -9.93 -0.60 -16.89
N VAL A 39 -8.95 0.28 -17.16
CA VAL A 39 -8.97 1.64 -16.60
C VAL A 39 -10.16 2.35 -17.26
N PRO A 40 -11.25 2.64 -16.52
CA PRO A 40 -12.42 3.24 -17.15
C PRO A 40 -12.03 4.61 -17.70
N PRO A 41 -12.53 5.00 -18.89
CA PRO A 41 -12.40 6.37 -19.34
C PRO A 41 -13.01 7.30 -18.27
N ILE A 42 -12.41 8.47 -18.10
CA ILE A 42 -12.71 9.48 -17.07
C ILE A 42 -14.13 10.04 -17.28
N THR A 43 -15.18 9.26 -17.04
CA THR A 43 -16.56 9.73 -17.12
C THR A 43 -17.50 8.82 -16.34
N ARG A 44 -18.24 9.45 -15.42
CA ARG A 44 -19.46 9.00 -14.73
C ARG A 44 -19.30 8.14 -13.47
N PHE A 45 -19.30 8.84 -12.34
CA PHE A 45 -19.88 8.33 -11.09
C PHE A 45 -21.41 8.41 -11.18
N GLU A 46 -22.09 7.27 -11.29
CA GLU A 46 -23.54 7.18 -11.11
C GLU A 46 -23.92 7.21 -9.62
N ARG A 47 -25.02 7.92 -9.31
CA ARG A 47 -25.51 8.22 -7.97
C ARG A 47 -26.86 7.52 -7.71
N SER A 48 -26.94 6.67 -6.68
CA SER A 48 -28.07 6.54 -5.72
C SER A 48 -27.69 5.49 -4.66
N PRO A 49 -28.03 5.59 -3.35
CA PRO A 49 -29.18 6.21 -2.70
C PRO A 49 -28.75 7.45 -1.89
N ALA A 50 -28.75 8.60 -2.56
CA ALA A 50 -27.87 9.72 -2.21
C ALA A 50 -28.57 10.92 -1.55
N VAL A 51 -29.90 10.97 -1.41
CA VAL A 51 -30.58 12.28 -1.26
C VAL A 51 -30.39 12.93 0.13
N ALA A 52 -30.52 12.17 1.23
CA ALA A 52 -30.36 12.73 2.59
C ALA A 52 -28.89 12.94 2.98
N MET A 53 -28.00 11.99 2.63
CA MET A 53 -26.55 12.15 2.79
C MET A 53 -26.02 13.28 1.90
N ALA A 54 -26.48 13.41 0.65
CA ALA A 54 -26.04 14.49 -0.23
C ALA A 54 -26.46 15.86 0.30
N LYS A 55 -27.64 16.01 0.95
CA LYS A 55 -28.02 17.28 1.56
C LYS A 55 -27.00 17.69 2.63
N ARG A 56 -26.65 16.77 3.52
CA ARG A 56 -25.71 17.02 4.62
C ARG A 56 -24.29 17.26 4.11
N ASP A 57 -23.83 16.50 3.12
CA ASP A 57 -22.51 16.70 2.49
C ASP A 57 -22.41 18.02 1.74
N ARG A 58 -23.48 18.44 1.05
CA ARG A 58 -23.55 19.77 0.41
C ARG A 58 -23.48 20.90 1.44
N TYR A 59 -24.11 20.76 2.60
CA TYR A 59 -23.99 21.73 3.68
C TYR A 59 -22.58 21.78 4.28
N ARG A 60 -21.92 20.63 4.46
CA ARG A 60 -20.51 20.59 4.90
C ARG A 60 -19.60 21.27 3.87
N ALA A 61 -19.76 20.95 2.59
CA ALA A 61 -19.00 21.56 1.50
C ALA A 61 -19.23 23.08 1.41
N ALA A 62 -20.47 23.53 1.57
CA ALA A 62 -20.81 24.95 1.59
C ALA A 62 -20.21 25.69 2.79
N LEU A 63 -20.22 25.07 3.98
CA LEU A 63 -19.60 25.64 5.18
C LEU A 63 -18.07 25.71 5.05
N LEU A 64 -17.43 24.64 4.55
CA LEU A 64 -16.00 24.62 4.23
C LEU A 64 -15.64 25.70 3.22
N TRP A 65 -16.39 25.77 2.12
CA TRP A 65 -16.25 26.83 1.12
C TRP A 65 -16.29 28.20 1.77
N ARG A 66 -17.24 28.46 2.66
CA ARG A 66 -17.34 29.76 3.35
C ARG A 66 -16.09 30.12 4.15
N MET A 67 -15.42 29.13 4.74
CA MET A 67 -14.17 29.30 5.48
C MET A 67 -12.98 29.58 4.56
N VAL A 68 -12.93 28.93 3.39
CA VAL A 68 -11.76 28.99 2.49
C VAL A 68 -11.96 29.88 1.26
N ARG A 69 -13.14 30.48 1.05
CA ARG A 69 -13.48 31.23 -0.17
C ARG A 69 -12.54 32.39 -0.51
N ASN A 70 -11.80 32.90 0.47
CA ASN A 70 -10.82 33.97 0.24
C ASN A 70 -9.51 33.44 -0.36
N ASN A 71 -9.29 32.13 -0.37
CA ASN A 71 -8.14 31.50 -1.02
C ASN A 71 -8.29 31.59 -2.55
N VAL A 72 -7.41 32.36 -3.19
CA VAL A 72 -7.43 32.63 -4.63
C VAL A 72 -7.20 31.36 -5.46
N GLU A 73 -6.34 30.46 -5.01
CA GLU A 73 -6.03 29.22 -5.73
C GLU A 73 -7.23 28.28 -5.77
N LEU A 74 -7.86 28.03 -4.61
CA LEU A 74 -9.10 27.25 -4.53
C LEU A 74 -10.24 27.87 -5.34
N ARG A 75 -10.36 29.20 -5.34
CA ARG A 75 -11.35 29.91 -6.17
C ARG A 75 -11.15 29.69 -7.66
N ARG A 76 -9.91 29.58 -8.13
CA ARG A 76 -9.58 29.32 -9.54
C ARG A 76 -9.85 27.88 -9.97
N LEU A 77 -9.85 26.95 -9.01
CA LEU A 77 -10.14 25.53 -9.26
C LEU A 77 -11.64 25.23 -9.42
N LEU A 78 -12.52 26.13 -8.96
CA LEU A 78 -13.97 25.95 -9.02
C LEU A 78 -14.58 26.73 -10.18
N THR A 79 -15.50 26.07 -10.90
CA THR A 79 -16.33 26.71 -11.92
C THR A 79 -17.24 27.80 -11.32
N SER A 80 -17.78 28.69 -12.15
CA SER A 80 -18.79 29.67 -11.70
C SER A 80 -20.03 28.97 -11.11
N GLU A 81 -20.49 27.90 -11.74
CA GLU A 81 -21.65 27.11 -11.29
C GLU A 81 -21.41 26.45 -9.93
N GLU A 82 -20.25 25.82 -9.72
CA GLU A 82 -19.91 25.22 -8.43
C GLU A 82 -19.86 26.26 -7.32
N ARG A 83 -19.29 27.45 -7.60
CA ARG A 83 -19.24 28.56 -6.64
C ARG A 83 -20.64 29.05 -6.28
N THR A 84 -21.52 29.24 -7.27
CA THR A 84 -22.92 29.62 -7.03
C THR A 84 -23.64 28.55 -6.22
N SER A 85 -23.51 27.29 -6.60
CA SER A 85 -24.09 26.16 -5.87
C SER A 85 -23.62 26.11 -4.41
N LEU A 86 -22.33 26.29 -4.13
CA LEU A 86 -21.80 26.31 -2.76
C LEU A 86 -22.37 27.49 -1.95
N ASN A 87 -22.50 28.67 -2.56
CA ASN A 87 -23.13 29.83 -1.91
C ASN A 87 -24.62 29.58 -1.64
N ASP A 88 -25.37 29.06 -2.61
CA ASP A 88 -26.80 28.74 -2.45
C ASP A 88 -27.04 27.73 -1.34
N HIS A 89 -26.20 26.70 -1.24
CA HIS A 89 -26.30 25.70 -0.18
C HIS A 89 -25.90 26.26 1.19
N TYR A 90 -25.00 27.24 1.24
CA TYR A 90 -24.68 27.97 2.48
C TYR A 90 -25.89 28.80 2.95
N ASP A 91 -26.54 29.52 2.03
CA ASP A 91 -27.72 30.32 2.34
C ASP A 91 -28.90 29.44 2.77
N LYS A 92 -29.08 28.28 2.12
CA LYS A 92 -30.06 27.26 2.55
C LYS A 92 -29.75 26.74 3.94
N LEU A 93 -28.48 26.45 4.27
CA LEU A 93 -28.08 26.05 5.62
C LEU A 93 -28.39 27.16 6.64
N GLY A 94 -28.26 28.43 6.25
CA GLY A 94 -28.64 29.57 7.09
C GLY A 94 -30.12 29.57 7.50
N ARG A 95 -31.01 28.98 6.69
CA ARG A 95 -32.46 28.86 6.94
C ARG A 95 -32.86 27.57 7.66
N GLU A 96 -31.92 26.65 7.87
CA GLU A 96 -32.16 25.42 8.63
C GLU A 96 -32.22 25.68 10.14
N SER A 97 -32.77 24.72 10.90
CA SER A 97 -32.86 24.82 12.35
C SER A 97 -31.49 24.98 13.03
N ASP A 98 -31.46 25.65 14.19
CA ASP A 98 -30.26 25.77 15.02
C ASP A 98 -29.60 24.45 15.35
N ALA A 99 -30.41 23.41 15.60
CA ALA A 99 -29.93 22.06 15.83
C ALA A 99 -29.17 21.52 14.62
N THR A 100 -29.71 21.65 13.41
CA THR A 100 -29.07 21.23 12.15
C THR A 100 -27.75 21.96 11.91
N ARG A 101 -27.74 23.30 12.12
CA ARG A 101 -26.55 24.13 11.93
C ARG A 101 -25.45 23.74 12.90
N ARG A 102 -25.77 23.62 14.20
CA ARG A 102 -24.82 23.19 15.23
C ARG A 102 -24.30 21.78 14.98
N ALA A 103 -25.18 20.84 14.62
CA ALA A 103 -24.77 19.47 14.30
C ALA A 103 -23.80 19.43 13.11
N THR A 104 -24.08 20.17 12.04
CA THR A 104 -23.21 20.26 10.86
C THR A 104 -21.85 20.87 11.21
N ALA A 105 -21.83 21.95 12.01
CA ALA A 105 -20.59 22.60 12.44
C ALA A 105 -19.75 21.73 13.39
N LEU A 106 -20.38 21.07 14.36
CA LEU A 106 -19.71 20.15 15.29
C LEU A 106 -19.10 18.96 14.54
N GLU A 107 -19.84 18.42 13.58
CA GLU A 107 -19.37 17.32 12.76
C GLU A 107 -18.19 17.73 11.89
N LEU A 108 -18.27 18.88 11.22
CA LEU A 108 -17.14 19.41 10.44
C LEU A 108 -15.93 19.68 11.34
N ARG A 109 -16.14 20.28 12.51
CA ARG A 109 -15.09 20.48 13.52
C ARG A 109 -14.47 19.13 13.92
N SER A 110 -15.25 18.07 14.09
CA SER A 110 -14.74 16.74 14.42
C SER A 110 -13.94 16.09 13.28
N LEU A 111 -14.24 16.44 12.03
CA LEU A 111 -13.48 15.99 10.85
C LEU A 111 -12.16 16.75 10.71
N LEU A 112 -12.16 18.05 10.98
CA LEU A 112 -10.99 18.92 10.81
C LEU A 112 -10.05 18.94 12.02
N SER A 113 -10.61 18.92 13.23
CA SER A 113 -9.89 19.22 14.49
C SER A 113 -10.02 18.12 15.54
N GLY A 114 -10.39 16.90 15.13
CA GLY A 114 -10.42 15.74 16.03
C GLY A 114 -9.07 15.60 16.77
N PRO A 115 -9.07 15.31 18.08
CA PRO A 115 -7.81 15.09 18.79
C PRO A 115 -7.02 13.99 18.07
N ALA A 116 -5.72 14.22 17.87
CA ALA A 116 -4.86 13.19 17.31
C ALA A 116 -5.02 11.93 18.16
N ALA A 117 -5.43 10.82 17.53
CA ALA A 117 -5.61 9.58 18.26
C ALA A 117 -4.30 9.23 18.95
N ARG A 118 -4.30 9.05 20.28
CA ARG A 118 -3.08 8.68 21.04
C ARG A 118 -2.75 7.20 20.91
N LEU A 119 -3.77 6.38 20.60
CA LEU A 119 -3.65 4.93 20.50
C LEU A 119 -2.58 4.49 19.49
N PRO A 120 -2.49 5.02 18.25
CA PRO A 120 -1.41 4.68 17.33
C PRO A 120 -0.01 4.93 17.90
N ALA A 121 0.22 6.04 18.61
CA ALA A 121 1.51 6.29 19.25
C ALA A 121 1.84 5.24 20.33
N TYR A 122 0.88 4.88 21.19
CA TYR A 122 1.11 3.84 22.19
C TYR A 122 1.41 2.49 21.56
N LEU A 123 0.67 2.11 20.51
CA LEU A 123 0.91 0.88 19.77
C LEU A 123 2.28 0.89 19.08
N GLY A 124 2.67 2.01 18.47
CA GLY A 124 3.98 2.18 17.84
C GLY A 124 5.13 2.10 18.85
N ILE A 125 5.01 2.76 20.00
CA ILE A 125 6.02 2.70 21.07
C ILE A 125 6.15 1.26 21.60
N ALA A 126 5.03 0.60 21.90
CA ALA A 126 5.03 -0.79 22.37
C ALA A 126 5.64 -1.73 21.32
N GLY A 127 5.29 -1.56 20.04
CA GLY A 127 5.84 -2.32 18.92
C GLY A 127 7.34 -2.12 18.76
N MET A 128 7.83 -0.88 18.85
CA MET A 128 9.25 -0.56 18.77
C MET A 128 10.04 -1.17 19.94
N LEU A 129 9.50 -1.10 21.16
CA LEU A 129 10.12 -1.74 22.33
C LEU A 129 10.19 -3.26 22.15
N ALA A 130 9.09 -3.89 21.71
CA ALA A 130 9.06 -5.32 21.43
C ALA A 130 10.07 -5.71 20.34
N TRP A 131 10.14 -4.95 19.24
CA TRP A 131 11.13 -5.15 18.18
C TRP A 131 12.56 -5.05 18.71
N CYS A 132 12.89 -4.00 19.48
CA CYS A 132 14.22 -3.84 20.08
C CYS A 132 14.59 -5.02 20.98
N VAL A 133 13.68 -5.43 21.88
CA VAL A 133 13.92 -6.56 22.80
C VAL A 133 14.13 -7.85 22.02
N LEU A 134 13.27 -8.15 21.04
CA LEU A 134 13.39 -9.34 20.20
C LEU A 134 14.70 -9.34 19.40
N LEU A 135 15.11 -8.18 18.87
CA LEU A 135 16.36 -8.06 18.12
C LEU A 135 17.59 -8.30 19.02
N ILE A 136 17.60 -7.72 20.22
CA ILE A 136 18.68 -7.93 21.21
C ILE A 136 18.75 -9.40 21.60
N VAL A 137 17.63 -9.99 22.01
CA VAL A 137 17.54 -11.41 22.41
C VAL A 137 17.97 -12.32 21.26
N HIS A 138 17.53 -12.03 20.04
CA HIS A 138 17.94 -12.83 18.88
C HIS A 138 19.43 -12.71 18.60
N THR A 139 19.98 -11.50 18.67
CA THR A 139 21.41 -11.24 18.44
C THR A 139 22.29 -11.94 19.47
N THR A 140 21.86 -12.03 20.73
CA THR A 140 22.60 -12.72 21.79
C THR A 140 22.50 -14.24 21.67
N LEU A 141 21.33 -14.79 21.32
CA LEU A 141 21.11 -16.23 21.20
C LEU A 141 21.64 -16.81 19.87
N TYR A 142 21.65 -16.02 18.80
CA TYR A 142 22.02 -16.45 17.45
C TYR A 142 23.03 -15.49 16.80
N PRO A 143 24.24 -15.33 17.36
CA PRO A 143 25.21 -14.31 16.92
C PRO A 143 25.54 -14.43 15.42
N ASN A 144 25.66 -15.64 14.90
CA ASN A 144 26.09 -15.92 13.52
C ASN A 144 24.99 -15.82 12.44
N LYS A 145 23.75 -15.42 12.80
CA LYS A 145 22.60 -15.37 11.87
C LYS A 145 22.31 -13.97 11.34
N GLU A 146 23.32 -13.25 10.87
CA GLU A 146 23.19 -11.82 10.50
C GLU A 146 22.21 -11.59 9.35
N LEU A 147 22.29 -12.41 8.30
CA LEU A 147 21.42 -12.32 7.13
C LEU A 147 19.94 -12.57 7.50
N LEU A 148 19.69 -13.57 8.36
CA LEU A 148 18.34 -13.89 8.83
C LEU A 148 17.76 -12.75 9.68
N ARG A 149 18.60 -12.05 10.46
CA ARG A 149 18.16 -10.87 11.21
C ARG A 149 17.61 -9.81 10.29
N PHE A 150 18.31 -9.52 9.19
CA PHE A 150 17.85 -8.54 8.22
C PHE A 150 16.48 -8.92 7.63
N TYR A 151 16.33 -10.15 7.11
CA TYR A 151 15.08 -10.59 6.48
C TYR A 151 13.88 -10.66 7.43
N VAL A 152 14.08 -11.04 8.70
CA VAL A 152 12.98 -11.20 9.66
C VAL A 152 12.64 -9.89 10.38
N PHE A 153 13.66 -9.14 10.79
CA PHE A 153 13.46 -7.96 11.62
C PHE A 153 13.23 -6.69 10.84
N GLN A 154 13.59 -6.60 9.55
CA GLN A 154 13.25 -5.43 8.73
C GLN A 154 11.74 -5.29 8.52
N PRO A 155 10.98 -6.33 8.09
CA PRO A 155 9.52 -6.25 8.03
C PRO A 155 8.91 -5.98 9.42
N LEU A 156 9.46 -6.58 10.47
CA LEU A 156 8.97 -6.34 11.83
C LEU A 156 9.19 -4.89 12.29
N LEU A 157 10.31 -4.26 11.89
CA LEU A 157 10.57 -2.85 12.15
C LEU A 157 9.53 -1.98 11.45
N LEU A 158 9.25 -2.25 10.17
CA LEU A 158 8.22 -1.51 9.43
C LEU A 158 6.83 -1.71 10.04
N ALA A 159 6.50 -2.92 10.51
CA ALA A 159 5.28 -3.20 11.25
C ALA A 159 5.20 -2.40 12.56
N ALA A 160 6.29 -2.29 13.31
CA ALA A 160 6.38 -1.48 14.52
C ALA A 160 6.25 0.03 14.23
N LEU A 161 6.70 0.48 13.06
CA LEU A 161 6.59 1.87 12.62
C LEU A 161 5.22 2.21 12.01
N ALA A 162 4.47 1.21 11.54
CA ALA A 162 3.19 1.41 10.86
C ALA A 162 2.14 2.22 11.66
N PRO A 163 2.01 2.09 13.00
CA PRO A 163 1.11 2.95 13.74
C PRO A 163 1.48 4.44 13.67
N PHE A 164 2.77 4.78 13.57
CA PHE A 164 3.21 6.17 13.47
C PHE A 164 2.91 6.80 12.10
N SER A 165 2.89 6.01 11.02
CA SER A 165 2.56 6.53 9.69
C SER A 165 1.13 7.08 9.62
N LEU A 166 0.22 6.67 10.51
CA LEU A 166 -1.12 7.26 10.62
C LEU A 166 -1.09 8.76 10.97
N TYR A 167 0.00 9.29 11.54
CA TYR A 167 0.18 10.72 11.79
C TYR A 167 0.60 11.50 10.55
N LEU A 168 1.00 10.83 9.46
CA LEU A 168 1.22 11.46 8.16
C LEU A 168 -0.11 11.83 7.47
N LEU A 169 -1.23 11.34 8.00
CA LEU A 169 -2.57 11.59 7.50
C LEU A 169 -3.30 12.59 8.39
N SER A 170 -4.05 13.50 7.78
CA SER A 170 -5.05 14.31 8.48
C SER A 170 -6.19 13.44 9.02
N ASN A 171 -6.94 13.97 9.98
CA ASN A 171 -8.14 13.29 10.52
C ASN A 171 -9.15 12.92 9.43
N LEU A 172 -9.29 13.80 8.43
CA LEU A 172 -10.19 13.59 7.30
C LEU A 172 -9.69 12.41 6.45
N GLU A 173 -8.43 12.43 6.06
CA GLU A 173 -7.81 11.36 5.25
C GLU A 173 -7.86 10.01 5.96
N ARG A 174 -7.61 9.96 7.27
CA ARG A 174 -7.77 8.70 8.04
C ARG A 174 -9.19 8.15 7.92
N LYS A 175 -10.21 8.99 8.09
CA LYS A 175 -11.62 8.55 8.02
C LYS A 175 -12.05 8.18 6.61
N LEU A 176 -11.53 8.88 5.60
CA LEU A 176 -11.88 8.61 4.20
C LEU A 176 -11.18 7.35 3.68
N PHE A 177 -9.86 7.28 3.84
CA PHE A 177 -9.06 6.22 3.22
C PHE A 177 -9.10 4.90 3.99
N PHE A 178 -9.41 4.91 5.30
CA PHE A 178 -9.61 3.70 6.10
C PHE A 178 -11.07 3.31 6.30
N ARG A 179 -11.98 3.86 5.50
CA ARG A 179 -13.36 3.36 5.45
C ARG A 179 -13.40 2.05 4.66
N LEU A 180 -14.15 1.08 5.18
CA LEU A 180 -14.52 -0.10 4.41
C LEU A 180 -15.49 0.31 3.31
N ASP A 181 -15.01 0.33 2.07
CA ASP A 181 -15.83 0.56 0.89
C ASP A 181 -16.48 -0.75 0.47
N THR A 182 -17.80 -0.84 0.66
CA THR A 182 -18.61 -2.03 0.39
C THR A 182 -19.16 -2.09 -1.03
N ARG A 183 -18.72 -1.20 -1.94
CA ARG A 183 -19.12 -1.26 -3.35
C ARG A 183 -18.64 -2.57 -3.99
N PRO A 184 -19.48 -3.28 -4.76
CA PRO A 184 -19.08 -4.52 -5.44
C PRO A 184 -17.88 -4.34 -6.38
N SER A 185 -17.76 -3.17 -7.02
CA SER A 185 -16.62 -2.85 -7.88
C SER A 185 -15.31 -2.80 -7.10
N SER A 186 -15.30 -2.22 -5.90
CA SER A 186 -14.10 -2.15 -5.05
C SER A 186 -13.66 -3.53 -4.57
N LEU A 187 -14.62 -4.41 -4.26
CA LEU A 187 -14.32 -5.81 -3.96
C LEU A 187 -13.72 -6.53 -5.17
N LEU A 188 -14.30 -6.36 -6.36
CA LEU A 188 -13.79 -6.96 -7.59
C LEU A 188 -12.36 -6.48 -7.89
N HIS A 189 -12.09 -5.17 -7.82
CA HIS A 189 -10.74 -4.63 -8.01
C HIS A 189 -9.76 -5.19 -6.98
N SER A 190 -10.20 -5.38 -5.73
CA SER A 190 -9.37 -5.95 -4.66
C SER A 190 -9.02 -7.43 -4.92
N ILE A 191 -9.99 -8.23 -5.39
CA ILE A 191 -9.76 -9.64 -5.78
C ILE A 191 -8.77 -9.74 -6.95
N LEU A 192 -8.94 -8.88 -7.96
CA LEU A 192 -8.06 -8.86 -9.12
C LEU A 192 -6.64 -8.42 -8.73
N ALA A 193 -6.51 -7.38 -7.91
CA ALA A 193 -5.23 -6.91 -7.40
C ALA A 193 -4.53 -7.97 -6.53
N PHE A 194 -5.28 -8.67 -5.65
CA PHE A 194 -4.76 -9.77 -4.85
C PHE A 194 -4.22 -10.91 -5.72
N THR A 195 -5.01 -11.34 -6.72
CA THR A 195 -4.58 -12.38 -7.67
C THR A 195 -3.30 -11.96 -8.41
N ALA A 196 -3.28 -10.74 -8.96
CA ALA A 196 -2.12 -10.23 -9.68
C ALA A 196 -0.87 -10.13 -8.80
N LEU A 197 -1.00 -9.59 -7.57
CA LEU A 197 0.11 -9.50 -6.63
C LEU A 197 0.62 -10.88 -6.21
N THR A 198 -0.27 -11.83 -5.94
CA THR A 198 0.14 -13.19 -5.57
C THR A 198 0.90 -13.86 -6.71
N MET A 199 0.46 -13.68 -7.96
CA MET A 199 1.17 -14.19 -9.13
C MET A 199 2.55 -13.52 -9.31
N LEU A 200 2.64 -12.20 -9.18
CA LEU A 200 3.90 -11.47 -9.28
C LEU A 200 4.88 -11.87 -8.16
N LEU A 201 4.39 -11.96 -6.92
CA LEU A 201 5.18 -12.42 -5.78
C LEU A 201 5.60 -13.88 -5.94
N ALA A 202 4.75 -14.75 -6.50
CA ALA A 202 5.13 -16.11 -6.83
C ALA A 202 6.29 -16.12 -7.82
N SER A 203 6.22 -15.31 -8.89
CA SER A 203 7.29 -15.14 -9.89
C SER A 203 8.60 -14.62 -9.28
N ILE A 204 8.51 -13.68 -8.34
CA ILE A 204 9.68 -13.16 -7.61
C ILE A 204 10.36 -14.26 -6.77
N ASN A 205 9.60 -15.20 -6.24
CA ASN A 205 10.10 -16.22 -5.31
C ASN A 205 10.47 -17.57 -5.98
N GLN A 206 10.41 -17.69 -7.31
CA GLN A 206 10.65 -18.99 -8.00
C GLN A 206 12.09 -19.49 -7.89
N ASP A 207 13.06 -18.58 -7.76
CA ASP A 207 14.48 -18.92 -7.71
C ASP A 207 15.04 -19.00 -6.29
N VAL A 208 14.20 -18.90 -5.24
CA VAL A 208 14.65 -19.14 -3.87
C VAL A 208 14.79 -20.66 -3.69
N PRO A 209 16.01 -21.21 -3.61
CA PRO A 209 16.17 -22.65 -3.51
C PRO A 209 15.44 -23.15 -2.24
N VAL A 210 14.62 -24.19 -2.43
CA VAL A 210 13.88 -24.93 -1.40
C VAL A 210 14.81 -25.52 -0.31
N SER A 211 16.14 -25.44 -0.52
CA SER A 211 17.17 -25.77 0.46
C SER A 211 17.50 -24.65 1.46
N SER A 212 16.91 -23.46 1.34
CA SER A 212 16.95 -22.46 2.42
C SER A 212 16.26 -23.06 3.65
N GLY A 213 17.06 -23.32 4.69
CA GLY A 213 16.63 -24.12 5.84
C GLY A 213 15.29 -23.63 6.37
N ARG A 214 14.33 -24.55 6.48
CA ARG A 214 13.00 -24.31 7.06
C ARG A 214 13.13 -23.36 8.25
N MET A 215 12.53 -22.17 8.15
CA MET A 215 12.42 -21.27 9.29
C MET A 215 11.74 -22.03 10.42
N ASP A 216 12.34 -21.99 11.61
CA ASP A 216 11.64 -22.50 12.79
C ASP A 216 10.37 -21.67 13.05
N GLY A 217 9.43 -22.24 13.80
CA GLY A 217 8.14 -21.61 14.04
C GLY A 217 8.23 -20.22 14.70
N PHE A 218 9.28 -19.97 15.48
CA PHE A 218 9.50 -18.66 16.09
C PHE A 218 9.83 -17.59 15.04
N HIS A 219 10.79 -17.86 14.16
CA HIS A 219 11.14 -16.92 13.08
C HIS A 219 9.98 -16.74 12.11
N LEU A 220 9.29 -17.82 11.74
CA LEU A 220 8.12 -17.76 10.85
C LEU A 220 7.01 -16.88 11.44
N THR A 221 6.73 -17.02 12.73
CA THR A 221 5.70 -16.20 13.41
C THR A 221 6.06 -14.71 13.37
N ILE A 222 7.30 -14.37 13.71
CA ILE A 222 7.76 -12.97 13.67
C ILE A 222 7.68 -12.42 12.25
N TRP A 223 8.10 -13.22 11.27
CA TRP A 223 8.09 -12.81 9.88
C TRP A 223 6.68 -12.60 9.35
N LEU A 224 5.73 -13.52 9.64
CA LEU A 224 4.31 -13.39 9.30
C LEU A 224 3.68 -12.13 9.89
N ILE A 225 3.99 -11.81 11.16
CA ILE A 225 3.53 -10.57 11.79
C ILE A 225 4.11 -9.35 11.06
N GLY A 226 5.41 -9.38 10.76
CA GLY A 226 6.10 -8.31 10.05
C GLY A 226 5.47 -8.05 8.68
N ILE A 227 5.42 -9.06 7.80
CA ILE A 227 4.90 -8.91 6.43
C ILE A 227 3.39 -8.65 6.37
N GLY A 228 2.64 -9.01 7.42
CA GLY A 228 1.20 -8.77 7.52
C GLY A 228 0.84 -7.37 8.02
N ILE A 229 1.75 -6.67 8.69
CA ILE A 229 1.49 -5.32 9.25
C ILE A 229 2.33 -4.24 8.57
N ALA A 230 3.55 -4.54 8.15
CA ALA A 230 4.42 -3.61 7.41
C ALA A 230 3.73 -2.92 6.22
N PRO A 231 2.85 -3.60 5.44
CA PRO A 231 2.12 -2.94 4.37
C PRO A 231 1.33 -1.71 4.82
N LEU A 232 0.88 -1.60 6.07
CA LEU A 232 0.20 -0.39 6.52
C LEU A 232 1.12 0.84 6.44
N PHE A 233 2.39 0.69 6.80
CA PHE A 233 3.39 1.74 6.65
C PHE A 233 3.61 2.06 5.16
N GLU A 234 3.84 1.02 4.37
CA GLU A 234 4.18 1.13 2.94
C GLU A 234 3.05 1.77 2.14
N GLU A 235 1.81 1.37 2.38
CA GLU A 235 0.67 1.89 1.63
C GLU A 235 0.42 3.37 1.94
N ILE A 236 0.59 3.80 3.19
CA ILE A 236 0.52 5.22 3.56
C ILE A 236 1.66 6.00 2.89
N ALA A 237 2.88 5.49 2.93
CA ALA A 237 4.04 6.16 2.36
C ALA A 237 3.96 6.25 0.83
N PHE A 238 3.75 5.12 0.17
CA PHE A 238 3.89 4.96 -1.27
C PHE A 238 2.57 5.15 -2.05
N ARG A 239 1.39 4.97 -1.44
CA ARG A 239 0.11 5.17 -2.16
C ARG A 239 -0.63 6.44 -1.77
N HIS A 240 -0.11 7.18 -0.80
CA HIS A 240 -0.67 8.48 -0.44
C HIS A 240 0.38 9.56 -0.27
N TRP A 241 1.24 9.46 0.74
CA TRP A 241 2.12 10.55 1.14
C TRP A 241 3.09 11.00 0.04
N LEU A 242 3.74 10.06 -0.64
CA LEU A 242 4.66 10.36 -1.72
C LEU A 242 3.93 10.81 -3.01
N PRO A 243 2.92 10.09 -3.52
CA PRO A 243 2.16 10.55 -4.68
C PRO A 243 1.53 11.94 -4.50
N SER A 244 1.03 12.26 -3.30
CA SER A 244 0.35 13.55 -3.06
C SER A 244 1.28 14.76 -3.16
N ARG A 245 2.61 14.56 -3.17
CA ARG A 245 3.61 15.63 -3.39
C ARG A 245 3.93 15.86 -4.87
N ILE A 246 3.50 14.97 -5.76
CA ILE A 246 3.92 14.95 -7.16
C ILE A 246 2.70 15.00 -8.08
N GLY A 247 2.58 16.09 -8.84
CA GLY A 247 1.49 16.28 -9.79
C GLY A 247 0.14 16.61 -9.14
N ARG A 248 -0.91 16.67 -9.97
CA ARG A 248 -2.29 16.93 -9.52
C ARG A 248 -3.04 15.62 -9.31
N ALA A 249 -4.01 15.62 -8.39
CA ALA A 249 -4.94 14.51 -8.18
C ALA A 249 -5.52 14.02 -9.54
N PRO A 250 -5.57 12.70 -9.80
CA PRO A 250 -5.31 11.58 -8.89
C PRO A 250 -3.83 11.16 -8.79
N HIS A 251 -2.89 12.08 -9.05
CA HIS A 251 -1.45 11.91 -8.85
C HIS A 251 -0.81 10.77 -9.66
N TRP A 252 -1.27 10.51 -10.89
CA TRP A 252 -0.76 9.43 -11.74
C TRP A 252 0.77 9.40 -11.86
N ILE A 253 1.41 10.56 -12.07
CA ILE A 253 2.86 10.69 -12.13
C ILE A 253 3.48 10.33 -10.77
N GLY A 254 2.90 10.84 -9.69
CA GLY A 254 3.34 10.51 -8.32
C GLY A 254 3.24 9.02 -8.00
N HIS A 255 2.19 8.35 -8.46
CA HIS A 255 2.03 6.91 -8.32
C HIS A 255 3.07 6.12 -9.12
N PHE A 256 3.36 6.53 -10.36
CA PHE A 256 4.39 5.90 -11.17
C PHE A 256 5.78 6.07 -10.55
N VAL A 257 6.13 7.29 -10.12
CA VAL A 257 7.39 7.57 -9.42
C VAL A 257 7.47 6.78 -8.12
N SER A 258 6.36 6.68 -7.39
CA SER A 258 6.32 5.89 -6.17
C SER A 258 6.49 4.39 -6.42
N ALA A 259 6.00 3.85 -7.54
CA ALA A 259 6.23 2.45 -7.90
C ALA A 259 7.72 2.22 -8.19
N ALA A 260 8.39 3.14 -8.88
CA ALA A 260 9.82 3.06 -9.13
C ALA A 260 10.66 3.11 -7.83
N ILE A 261 10.31 3.99 -6.89
CA ILE A 261 10.98 4.06 -5.57
C ILE A 261 10.69 2.80 -4.75
N PHE A 262 9.46 2.28 -4.81
CA PHE A 262 9.11 1.02 -4.19
C PHE A 262 9.98 -0.12 -4.74
N THR A 263 10.18 -0.21 -6.05
CA THR A 263 11.11 -1.17 -6.66
C THR A 263 12.53 -1.01 -6.14
N ALA A 264 13.06 0.21 -6.09
CA ALA A 264 14.40 0.47 -5.59
C ALA A 264 14.58 0.04 -4.11
N ALA A 265 13.54 0.17 -3.30
CA ALA A 265 13.56 -0.26 -1.90
C ALA A 265 13.58 -1.81 -1.74
N HIS A 266 13.11 -2.55 -2.75
CA HIS A 266 12.99 -4.02 -2.71
C HIS A 266 14.06 -4.74 -3.53
N VAL A 267 14.72 -4.05 -4.46
CA VAL A 267 15.82 -4.61 -5.29
C VAL A 267 17.14 -3.87 -5.03
N PRO A 268 17.65 -3.81 -3.77
CA PRO A 268 18.87 -3.05 -3.50
C PRO A 268 20.16 -3.73 -3.99
N THR A 269 20.16 -5.04 -4.28
CA THR A 269 21.41 -5.82 -4.40
C THR A 269 21.68 -6.52 -5.72
N THR A 270 20.68 -6.85 -6.54
CA THR A 270 20.90 -7.72 -7.72
C THR A 270 20.84 -7.03 -9.08
N LEU A 271 20.40 -5.76 -9.17
CA LEU A 271 20.21 -5.03 -10.45
C LEU A 271 19.54 -5.85 -11.56
N ASP A 272 18.79 -6.90 -11.18
CA ASP A 272 18.14 -7.81 -12.12
C ASP A 272 16.95 -7.09 -12.75
N PRO A 273 16.98 -6.84 -14.08
CA PRO A 273 15.91 -6.11 -14.76
C PRO A 273 14.56 -6.81 -14.68
N GLU A 274 14.55 -8.14 -14.63
CA GLU A 274 13.31 -8.92 -14.56
C GLU A 274 12.67 -8.80 -13.18
N LEU A 275 13.47 -8.98 -12.12
CA LEU A 275 13.03 -8.76 -10.74
C LEU A 275 12.55 -7.32 -10.50
N ALA A 276 13.29 -6.34 -11.03
CA ALA A 276 12.90 -4.93 -10.97
C ALA A 276 11.58 -4.67 -11.70
N LEU A 277 11.33 -5.31 -12.85
CA LEU A 277 10.06 -5.23 -13.54
C LEU A 277 8.93 -5.79 -12.68
N TYR A 278 9.10 -6.98 -12.07
CA TYR A 278 8.07 -7.57 -11.22
C TYR A 278 7.71 -6.70 -10.01
N TYR A 279 8.70 -6.16 -9.29
CA TYR A 279 8.43 -5.24 -8.18
C TYR A 279 7.78 -3.93 -8.63
N THR A 280 8.15 -3.44 -9.82
CA THR A 280 7.51 -2.25 -10.41
C THR A 280 6.04 -2.52 -10.71
N LEU A 281 5.74 -3.70 -11.27
CA LEU A 281 4.37 -4.14 -11.51
C LEU A 281 3.58 -4.29 -10.21
N CYS A 282 4.17 -4.83 -9.13
CA CYS A 282 3.53 -4.85 -7.82
C CYS A 282 3.15 -3.44 -7.33
N GLY A 283 4.08 -2.48 -7.44
CA GLY A 283 3.85 -1.09 -7.07
C GLY A 283 2.77 -0.41 -7.91
N ILE A 284 2.70 -0.71 -9.21
CA ILE A 284 1.67 -0.23 -10.12
C ILE A 284 0.31 -0.85 -9.77
N THR A 285 0.22 -2.16 -9.53
CA THR A 285 -1.03 -2.84 -9.16
C THR A 285 -1.64 -2.25 -7.90
N LEU A 286 -0.84 -2.01 -6.85
CA LEU A 286 -1.30 -1.38 -5.61
C LEU A 286 -1.71 0.07 -5.81
N SER A 287 -0.96 0.83 -6.61
CA SER A 287 -1.32 2.21 -6.96
C SER A 287 -2.63 2.28 -7.72
N ALA A 288 -2.85 1.34 -8.63
CA ALA A 288 -4.05 1.31 -9.43
C ALA A 288 -5.28 0.90 -8.58
N LEU A 289 -5.11 -0.06 -7.66
CA LEU A 289 -6.12 -0.38 -6.65
C LEU A 289 -6.46 0.84 -5.77
N ARG A 290 -5.45 1.61 -5.33
CA ARG A 290 -5.65 2.86 -4.58
C ARG A 290 -6.51 3.86 -5.34
N ILE A 291 -6.24 4.05 -6.62
CA ILE A 291 -6.95 5.02 -7.47
C ILE A 291 -8.39 4.56 -7.74
N GLN A 292 -8.60 3.27 -8.01
CA GLN A 292 -9.91 2.72 -8.34
C GLN A 292 -10.87 2.66 -7.13
N THR A 293 -10.33 2.37 -5.94
CA THR A 293 -11.15 2.22 -4.72
C THR A 293 -11.25 3.50 -3.90
N ASP A 294 -10.35 4.46 -4.14
CA ASP A 294 -10.09 5.62 -3.28
C ASP A 294 -9.81 5.24 -1.81
N SER A 295 -9.27 4.03 -1.57
CA SER A 295 -9.10 3.47 -0.22
C SER A 295 -7.65 3.03 0.00
N LEU A 296 -7.10 3.38 1.17
CA LEU A 296 -5.85 2.80 1.68
C LEU A 296 -6.11 1.50 2.46
N LEU A 297 -7.32 1.31 2.99
CA LEU A 297 -7.67 0.06 3.66
C LEU A 297 -7.65 -1.12 2.68
N TRP A 298 -8.25 -0.97 1.50
CA TRP A 298 -8.23 -2.05 0.51
C TRP A 298 -6.81 -2.38 0.04
N THR A 299 -5.97 -1.38 -0.20
CA THR A 299 -4.59 -1.64 -0.60
C THR A 299 -3.79 -2.29 0.51
N PHE A 300 -3.94 -1.85 1.76
CA PHE A 300 -3.33 -2.48 2.93
C PHE A 300 -3.74 -3.95 3.07
N LEU A 301 -5.05 -4.24 3.02
CA LEU A 301 -5.56 -5.60 3.20
C LEU A 301 -5.10 -6.52 2.07
N VAL A 302 -5.18 -6.07 0.82
CA VAL A 302 -4.76 -6.85 -0.34
C VAL A 302 -3.26 -7.11 -0.33
N HIS A 303 -2.45 -6.09 -0.03
CA HIS A 303 -1.00 -6.23 0.08
C HIS A 303 -0.62 -7.21 1.20
N SER A 304 -1.18 -7.03 2.39
CA SER A 304 -0.91 -7.92 3.53
C SER A 304 -1.34 -9.35 3.25
N ALA A 305 -2.53 -9.54 2.67
CA ALA A 305 -3.03 -10.86 2.31
C ALA A 305 -2.13 -11.54 1.27
N ALA A 306 -1.67 -10.81 0.24
CA ALA A 306 -0.80 -11.38 -0.80
C ALA A 306 0.56 -11.80 -0.22
N ASN A 307 1.16 -10.98 0.66
CA ASN A 307 2.42 -11.31 1.33
C ASN A 307 2.27 -12.56 2.21
N VAL A 308 1.22 -12.63 3.03
CA VAL A 308 0.97 -13.79 3.88
C VAL A 308 0.67 -15.04 3.05
N ALA A 309 -0.15 -14.91 2.01
CA ALA A 309 -0.52 -16.03 1.14
C ALA A 309 0.71 -16.66 0.48
N ILE A 310 1.65 -15.85 -0.02
CA ILE A 310 2.83 -16.41 -0.69
C ILE A 310 3.77 -17.09 0.30
N VAL A 311 3.95 -16.51 1.50
CA VAL A 311 4.80 -17.11 2.54
C VAL A 311 4.24 -18.44 3.05
N LEU A 312 2.90 -18.57 3.15
CA LEU A 312 2.28 -19.82 3.58
C LEU A 312 2.23 -20.88 2.47
N ALA A 313 2.43 -20.50 1.21
CA ALA A 313 2.45 -21.41 0.07
C ALA A 313 3.85 -21.97 -0.24
N MET A 314 4.90 -21.38 0.31
CA MET A 314 6.31 -21.80 0.21
C MET A 314 6.67 -22.84 1.29
#